data_AF-A0A075AY49-F1
#
_entry.id   AF-A0A075AY49-F1
#
_cell.length_a   1.000
_cell.length_b   1.000
_cell.length_c   1.000
_cell.angle_alpha   90.00
_cell.angle_beta   90.00
_cell.angle_gamma   90.00
#
_symmetry.space_group_name_H-M   'P 1'
#
loop_
_entity.id
_entity.type
_entity.pdbx_description
1 polymer ?
#
loop_
_entity_poly.entity_id
_entity_poly.type
_entity_poly.pdbx_seq_one_letter_code
_entity_poly.pdbx_strand_id
1 'polypeptide(L)'
;MIPINVHRVWLSLLSLLVIHELRLIKDSYHIKEELFLSLLTENLGIIMYFVITFLPSDSPLSKIGNNLFVLIGFLFSHIYSCVLPLIRTYFVNNQKAESLTYNKEAFERALKDKETFKLLKELAIKHFEVENIIYYEQYQKLRAAQSMEEKLSKTLHLDNAVNSKKQVQDIFKRFIFQDAPYELNLPSGIMKKAIELNNYEGIELVAKEVYSMLYLNTFRLLVHKKD
;
A
#
# COMPACT_ATOMS: atom_id res chain seq x y z
N MET A 1 -0.27 12.01 39.33
CA MET A 1 0.87 11.34 38.66
C MET A 1 0.43 9.95 38.26
N ILE A 2 0.36 9.66 36.97
CA ILE A 2 0.17 8.28 36.50
C ILE A 2 1.44 7.51 36.90
N PRO A 3 1.37 6.37 37.59
CA PRO A 3 2.57 5.60 37.92
C PRO A 3 3.32 5.31 36.63
N ILE A 4 4.65 5.49 36.65
CA ILE A 4 5.56 5.34 35.49
C ILE A 4 5.41 3.98 34.80
N ASN A 5 4.71 2.99 35.38
CA ASN A 5 4.53 1.66 34.78
C ASN A 5 3.15 1.43 34.14
N VAL A 6 2.16 2.31 34.38
CA VAL A 6 0.80 2.14 33.83
C VAL A 6 0.79 2.30 32.30
N HIS A 7 1.60 3.21 31.75
CA HIS A 7 1.69 3.37 30.29
C HIS A 7 2.18 2.11 29.58
N ARG A 8 3.07 1.32 30.22
CA ARG A 8 3.63 0.07 29.65
C ARG A 8 2.57 -1.03 29.56
N VAL A 9 1.69 -1.11 30.55
CA VAL A 9 0.54 -2.04 30.54
C VAL A 9 -0.43 -1.66 29.43
N TRP A 10 -0.77 -0.37 29.30
CA TRP A 10 -1.63 0.11 28.21
C TRP A 10 -1.04 -0.18 26.83
N LEU A 11 0.27 0.04 26.65
CA LEU A 11 0.98 -0.25 25.40
C LEU A 11 0.95 -1.76 25.07
N SER A 12 1.16 -2.62 26.07
CA SER A 12 1.05 -4.07 25.92
C SER A 12 -0.37 -4.51 25.52
N LEU A 13 -1.41 -3.96 26.16
CA LEU A 13 -2.79 -4.28 25.79
C LEU A 13 -3.16 -3.77 24.38
N LEU A 14 -2.75 -2.56 24.03
CA LEU A 14 -2.98 -1.97 22.71
C LEU A 14 -2.28 -2.79 21.61
N SER A 15 -1.05 -3.21 21.84
CA SER A 15 -0.29 -4.03 20.88
C SER A 15 -0.94 -5.41 20.66
N LEU A 16 -1.57 -6.01 21.67
CA LEU A 16 -2.36 -7.23 21.50
C LEU A 16 -3.60 -7.03 20.61
N LEU A 17 -4.28 -5.88 20.73
CA LEU A 17 -5.40 -5.53 19.85
C LEU A 17 -4.92 -5.35 18.41
N VAL A 18 -3.81 -4.63 18.21
CA VAL A 18 -3.20 -4.47 16.88
C VAL A 18 -2.82 -5.84 16.29
N ILE A 19 -2.19 -6.72 17.08
CA ILE A 19 -1.88 -8.09 16.65
C ILE A 19 -3.14 -8.85 16.19
N HIS A 20 -4.27 -8.69 16.89
CA HIS A 20 -5.52 -9.33 16.52
C HIS A 20 -6.01 -8.85 15.14
N GLU A 21 -6.06 -7.54 14.91
CA GLU A 21 -6.50 -6.95 13.64
C GLU A 21 -5.58 -7.33 12.48
N LEU A 22 -4.26 -7.35 12.72
CA LEU A 22 -3.28 -7.73 11.70
C LEU A 22 -3.51 -9.14 11.16
N ARG A 23 -4.09 -10.07 11.93
CA ARG A 23 -4.35 -11.45 11.47
C ARG A 23 -5.23 -11.50 10.22
N LEU A 24 -6.12 -10.52 10.02
CA LEU A 24 -7.05 -10.47 8.90
C LEU A 24 -6.43 -9.90 7.61
N ILE A 25 -5.29 -9.20 7.72
CA ILE A 25 -4.62 -8.57 6.58
C ILE A 25 -3.80 -9.63 5.83
N LYS A 26 -3.93 -9.69 4.50
CA LYS A 26 -3.06 -10.48 3.62
C LYS A 26 -2.09 -9.53 2.93
N ASP A 27 -0.81 -9.66 3.26
CA ASP A 27 0.25 -8.76 2.83
C ASP A 27 1.34 -9.55 2.07
N SER A 28 1.85 -8.99 0.97
CA SER A 28 2.94 -9.57 0.16
C SER A 28 4.33 -9.17 0.63
N TYR A 29 4.46 -8.07 1.40
CA TYR A 29 5.75 -7.52 1.79
C TYR A 29 6.27 -8.03 3.12
N HIS A 30 5.59 -9.01 3.74
CA HIS A 30 5.89 -9.50 5.08
C HIS A 30 5.85 -8.41 6.18
N ILE A 31 5.34 -7.20 5.90
CA ILE A 31 5.19 -6.11 6.88
C ILE A 31 4.31 -6.58 8.03
N LYS A 32 3.25 -7.33 7.73
CA LYS A 32 2.42 -7.97 8.76
C LYS A 32 3.23 -8.89 9.68
N GLU A 33 4.09 -9.74 9.11
CA GLU A 33 4.89 -10.69 9.89
C GLU A 33 5.94 -9.96 10.73
N GLU A 34 6.58 -8.94 10.16
CA GLU A 34 7.54 -8.06 10.84
C GLU A 34 6.91 -7.29 11.99
N LEU A 35 5.73 -6.69 11.76
CA LEU A 35 4.98 -5.97 12.77
C LEU A 35 4.49 -6.93 13.86
N PHE A 36 4.01 -8.12 13.50
CA PHE A 36 3.61 -9.15 14.47
C PHE A 36 4.78 -9.59 15.35
N LEU A 37 5.93 -9.92 14.76
CA LEU A 37 7.13 -10.33 15.49
C LEU A 37 7.66 -9.21 16.41
N SER A 38 7.63 -7.97 15.94
CA SER A 38 8.07 -6.81 16.72
C SER A 38 7.17 -6.59 17.94
N LEU A 39 5.85 -6.58 17.75
CA LEU A 39 4.87 -6.42 18.83
C LEU A 39 4.91 -7.61 19.80
N LEU A 40 5.12 -8.84 19.31
CA LEU A 40 5.28 -10.01 20.16
C LEU A 40 6.53 -9.91 21.04
N THR A 41 7.66 -9.53 20.45
CA THR A 41 8.94 -9.37 21.16
C THR A 41 8.85 -8.28 22.22
N GLU A 42 8.18 -7.16 21.91
CA GLU A 42 7.91 -6.09 22.86
C GLU A 42 7.07 -6.56 24.06
N ASN A 43 5.99 -7.31 23.80
CA ASN A 43 5.15 -7.88 24.87
C ASN A 43 5.95 -8.83 25.78
N LEU A 44 6.80 -9.68 25.20
CA LEU A 44 7.70 -10.55 25.98
C LEU A 44 8.68 -9.73 26.83
N GLY A 45 9.24 -8.65 26.28
CA GLY A 45 10.12 -7.74 27.02
C GLY A 45 9.42 -7.06 28.21
N ILE A 46 8.16 -6.64 28.04
CA ILE A 46 7.35 -6.05 29.11
C ILE A 46 6.99 -7.08 30.19
N ILE A 47 6.64 -8.31 29.80
CA ILE A 47 6.38 -9.40 30.75
C ILE A 47 7.64 -9.66 31.60
N MET A 48 8.81 -9.78 30.95
CA MET A 48 10.08 -9.98 31.65
C MET A 48 10.45 -8.82 32.58
N TYR A 49 10.17 -7.58 32.15
CA TYR A 49 10.34 -6.39 33.00
C TYR A 49 9.55 -6.50 34.31
N PHE A 50 8.28 -6.93 34.24
CA PHE A 50 7.45 -7.09 35.44
C PHE A 50 7.93 -8.26 36.31
N VAL A 51 8.24 -9.40 35.70
CA VAL A 51 8.78 -10.57 36.42
C VAL A 51 10.01 -10.18 37.25
N ILE A 52 10.96 -9.44 36.66
CA ILE A 52 12.19 -9.01 37.34
C ILE A 52 11.93 -7.93 38.38
N THR A 53 10.98 -7.03 38.13
CA THR A 53 10.61 -5.96 39.06
C THR A 53 10.02 -6.52 40.36
N PHE A 54 9.31 -7.66 40.30
CA PHE A 54 8.73 -8.33 41.46
C PHE A 54 9.59 -9.48 42.02
N LEU A 55 10.75 -9.75 41.42
CA LEU A 55 11.71 -10.73 41.94
C LEU A 55 12.44 -10.16 43.18
N PRO A 56 12.77 -11.01 44.18
CA PRO A 56 13.60 -10.61 45.30
C PRO A 56 14.95 -10.01 44.87
N SER A 57 15.44 -9.03 45.62
CA SER A 57 16.67 -8.28 45.29
C SER A 57 17.95 -9.10 45.34
N ASP A 58 17.92 -10.26 46.01
CA ASP A 58 18.99 -11.25 46.07
C ASP A 58 19.01 -12.21 44.87
N SER A 59 17.98 -12.20 44.04
CA SER A 59 17.93 -12.98 42.80
C SER A 59 19.08 -12.60 41.84
N PRO A 60 19.74 -13.57 41.18
CA PRO A 60 20.75 -13.26 40.16
C PRO A 60 20.17 -12.44 38.99
N LEU A 61 18.87 -12.58 38.70
CA LEU A 61 18.20 -11.87 37.60
C LEU A 61 17.91 -10.40 37.93
N SER A 62 17.73 -10.04 39.20
CA SER A 62 17.47 -8.64 39.60
C SER A 62 18.72 -7.77 39.47
N LYS A 63 19.92 -8.36 39.62
CA LYS A 63 21.22 -7.69 39.43
C LYS A 63 21.47 -7.19 38.01
N ILE A 64 20.83 -7.82 37.03
CA ILE A 64 20.96 -7.50 35.60
C ILE A 64 20.17 -6.22 35.25
N GLY A 65 19.21 -5.83 36.08
CA GLY A 65 18.35 -4.67 35.89
C GLY A 65 17.10 -4.98 35.07
N ASN A 66 15.98 -4.39 35.48
CA ASN A 66 14.65 -4.64 34.87
C ASN A 66 14.55 -4.15 33.42
N ASN A 67 15.32 -3.13 33.03
CA ASN A 67 15.24 -2.54 31.69
C ASN A 67 16.01 -3.33 30.60
N LEU A 68 16.91 -4.26 30.96
CA LEU A 68 17.73 -4.94 29.97
C LEU A 68 16.89 -5.74 28.96
N PHE A 69 15.84 -6.41 29.43
CA PHE A 69 15.00 -7.24 28.56
C PHE A 69 14.16 -6.41 27.58
N VAL A 70 13.75 -5.21 27.99
CA VAL A 70 13.09 -4.25 27.10
C VAL A 70 14.08 -3.75 26.04
N LEU A 71 15.32 -3.46 26.44
CA LEU A 71 16.39 -3.06 25.52
C LEU A 71 16.72 -4.17 24.51
N ILE A 72 16.82 -5.42 24.96
CA ILE A 72 17.06 -6.58 24.09
C ILE A 72 15.92 -6.72 23.08
N GLY A 73 14.67 -6.59 23.53
CA GLY A 73 13.51 -6.63 22.63
C GLY A 73 13.54 -5.53 21.57
N PHE A 74 13.92 -4.31 21.97
CA PHE A 74 14.09 -3.18 21.04
C PHE A 74 15.24 -3.40 20.04
N LEU A 75 16.38 -3.91 20.49
CA LEU A 75 17.51 -4.22 19.60
C LEU A 75 17.13 -5.32 18.60
N PHE A 76 16.41 -6.34 19.06
CA PHE A 76 15.94 -7.41 18.20
C PHE A 76 14.95 -6.89 17.15
N SER A 77 13.94 -6.12 17.55
CA SER A 77 12.96 -5.55 16.62
C SER A 77 13.60 -4.59 15.62
N HIS A 78 14.59 -3.79 16.06
CA HIS A 78 15.34 -2.90 15.18
C HIS A 78 16.21 -3.65 14.17
N ILE A 79 16.93 -4.70 14.60
CA ILE A 79 17.70 -5.54 13.67
C ILE A 79 16.77 -6.20 12.66
N TYR A 80 15.67 -6.77 13.13
CA TYR A 80 14.73 -7.50 12.28
C TYR A 80 13.98 -6.60 11.29
N SER A 81 13.53 -5.42 11.72
CA SER A 81 12.67 -4.53 10.92
C SER A 81 13.45 -3.47 10.13
N CYS A 82 14.68 -3.14 10.52
CA CYS A 82 15.47 -2.11 9.85
C CYS A 82 16.72 -2.69 9.19
N VAL A 83 17.51 -3.48 9.92
CA VAL A 83 18.81 -3.95 9.43
C VAL A 83 18.65 -5.06 8.39
N LEU A 84 17.82 -6.08 8.65
CA LEU A 84 17.62 -7.19 7.72
C LEU A 84 16.99 -6.75 6.38
N PRO A 85 15.94 -5.91 6.34
CA PRO A 85 15.39 -5.43 5.08
C PRO A 85 16.40 -4.59 4.31
N LEU A 86 17.16 -3.72 4.99
CA LEU A 86 18.21 -2.93 4.35
C LEU A 86 19.31 -3.80 3.71
N ILE A 87 19.76 -4.84 4.42
CA ILE A 87 20.69 -5.84 3.90
C ILE A 87 20.09 -6.54 2.68
N ARG A 88 18.85 -7.03 2.78
CA ARG A 88 18.16 -7.69 1.66
C ARG A 88 18.04 -6.77 0.45
N THR A 89 17.64 -5.52 0.64
CA THR A 89 17.54 -4.55 -0.45
C THR A 89 18.88 -4.29 -1.10
N TYR A 90 19.95 -4.13 -0.32
CA TYR A 90 21.30 -3.92 -0.87
C TYR A 90 21.78 -5.11 -1.72
N PHE A 91 21.57 -6.34 -1.25
CA PHE A 91 22.01 -7.53 -1.98
C PHE A 91 21.08 -7.94 -3.13
N VAL A 92 19.77 -7.76 -2.99
CA VAL A 92 18.77 -8.17 -4.01
C VAL A 92 18.64 -7.13 -5.13
N ASN A 93 18.82 -5.83 -4.86
CA ASN A 93 18.81 -4.82 -5.94
C ASN A 93 19.96 -5.01 -6.93
N ASN A 94 21.05 -5.65 -6.51
CA ASN A 94 22.17 -5.99 -7.41
C ASN A 94 21.90 -7.21 -8.29
N GLN A 95 20.78 -7.93 -8.12
CA GLN A 95 20.49 -9.19 -8.83
C GLN A 95 19.26 -9.17 -9.74
N LYS A 96 18.45 -8.10 -9.78
CA LYS A 96 17.14 -8.12 -10.49
C LYS A 96 17.05 -7.21 -11.71
N ALA A 97 18.03 -7.33 -12.58
CA ALA A 97 17.97 -6.78 -13.93
C ALA A 97 18.20 -7.88 -14.96
N GLU A 98 17.42 -8.96 -14.95
CA GLU A 98 17.28 -9.86 -16.10
C GLU A 98 16.23 -10.94 -15.83
N SER A 99 15.08 -10.88 -16.53
CA SER A 99 14.56 -11.98 -17.37
C SER A 99 13.08 -11.78 -17.74
N LEU A 100 12.80 -12.13 -19.01
CA LEU A 100 11.49 -12.35 -19.67
C LEU A 100 10.62 -11.11 -19.97
N THR A 101 10.81 -10.58 -21.18
CA THR A 101 9.91 -9.74 -22.00
C THR A 101 8.89 -8.89 -21.23
N TYR A 102 9.41 -8.01 -20.39
CA TYR A 102 8.75 -6.76 -19.99
C TYR A 102 8.54 -5.89 -21.23
N ASN A 103 7.49 -6.20 -21.99
CA ASN A 103 7.11 -5.49 -23.19
C ASN A 103 5.73 -4.83 -23.01
N LYS A 104 5.56 -3.67 -23.64
CA LYS A 104 4.34 -2.87 -23.52
C LYS A 104 3.11 -3.58 -24.08
N GLU A 105 3.27 -4.40 -25.11
CA GLU A 105 2.18 -5.13 -25.76
C GLU A 105 1.58 -6.23 -24.86
N ALA A 106 2.42 -6.89 -24.06
CA ALA A 106 2.02 -7.88 -23.08
C ALA A 106 1.25 -7.22 -21.93
N PHE A 107 1.67 -6.03 -21.51
CA PHE A 107 0.90 -5.23 -20.56
C PHE A 107 -0.46 -4.81 -21.13
N GLU A 108 -0.50 -4.30 -22.37
CA GLU A 108 -1.76 -3.94 -23.02
C GLU A 108 -2.70 -5.15 -23.19
N ARG A 109 -2.17 -6.35 -23.46
CA ARG A 109 -2.95 -7.60 -23.46
C ARG A 109 -3.46 -7.95 -22.06
N ALA A 110 -2.61 -7.82 -21.04
CA ALA A 110 -2.96 -8.09 -19.64
C ALA A 110 -4.07 -7.16 -19.12
N LEU A 111 -4.12 -5.91 -19.58
CA LEU A 111 -5.17 -4.95 -19.24
C LEU A 111 -6.51 -5.25 -19.95
N LYS A 112 -6.48 -5.94 -21.10
CA LYS A 112 -7.68 -6.31 -21.88
C LYS A 112 -8.27 -7.65 -21.46
N ASP A 113 -7.42 -8.60 -21.10
CA ASP A 113 -7.83 -9.93 -20.66
C ASP A 113 -8.40 -9.90 -19.24
N LYS A 114 -9.61 -10.42 -19.04
CA LYS A 114 -10.31 -10.35 -17.74
C LYS A 114 -9.59 -11.11 -16.63
N GLU A 115 -9.06 -12.29 -16.95
CA GLU A 115 -8.38 -13.15 -15.97
C GLU A 115 -7.05 -12.53 -15.54
N THR A 116 -6.26 -12.06 -16.51
CA THR A 116 -4.98 -11.40 -16.23
C THR A 116 -5.19 -10.08 -15.48
N PHE A 117 -6.23 -9.30 -15.83
CA PHE A 117 -6.55 -8.06 -15.12
C PHE A 117 -6.99 -8.33 -13.67
N LYS A 118 -7.69 -9.45 -13.41
CA LYS A 118 -8.02 -9.88 -12.04
C LYS A 118 -6.76 -10.19 -11.23
N LEU A 119 -5.78 -10.87 -11.83
CA LEU A 119 -4.48 -11.12 -11.19
C LEU A 119 -3.72 -9.82 -10.90
N LEU A 120 -3.76 -8.85 -11.83
CA LEU A 120 -3.21 -7.51 -11.59
C LEU A 120 -3.90 -6.80 -10.42
N LYS A 121 -5.23 -6.88 -10.30
CA LYS A 121 -5.96 -6.33 -9.15
C LYS A 121 -5.53 -6.97 -7.84
N GLU A 122 -5.43 -8.30 -7.80
CA GLU A 122 -5.00 -9.02 -6.60
C GLU A 122 -3.57 -8.65 -6.19
N LEU A 123 -2.68 -8.43 -7.15
CA LEU A 123 -1.34 -7.93 -6.88
C LEU A 123 -1.38 -6.49 -6.37
N ALA A 124 -2.09 -5.58 -7.05
CA ALA A 124 -2.22 -4.19 -6.60
C ALA A 124 -2.75 -4.10 -5.16
N ILE A 125 -3.73 -4.93 -4.78
CA ILE A 125 -4.24 -5.00 -3.40
C ILE A 125 -3.15 -5.44 -2.43
N LYS A 126 -2.41 -6.51 -2.76
CA LYS A 126 -1.35 -7.03 -1.90
C LYS A 126 -0.15 -6.10 -1.77
N HIS A 127 0.03 -5.22 -2.74
CA HIS A 127 1.12 -4.25 -2.80
C HIS A 127 0.69 -2.84 -2.37
N PHE A 128 -0.55 -2.67 -1.87
CA PHE A 128 -1.11 -1.38 -1.44
C PHE A 128 -1.13 -0.29 -2.52
N GLU A 129 -1.34 -0.68 -3.78
CA GLU A 129 -1.48 0.21 -4.95
C GLU A 129 -2.88 0.08 -5.59
N VAL A 130 -3.89 -0.23 -4.78
CA VAL A 130 -5.24 -0.57 -5.24
C VAL A 130 -5.95 0.62 -5.90
N GLU A 131 -5.63 1.83 -5.47
CA GLU A 131 -6.14 3.08 -6.02
C GLU A 131 -5.80 3.22 -7.50
N ASN A 132 -4.59 2.84 -7.92
CA ASN A 132 -4.14 2.90 -9.31
C ASN A 132 -4.99 2.00 -10.22
N ILE A 133 -5.27 0.76 -9.78
CA ILE A 133 -6.03 -0.19 -10.58
C ILE A 133 -7.52 0.15 -10.61
N ILE A 134 -8.09 0.65 -9.51
CA ILE A 134 -9.49 1.10 -9.44
C ILE A 134 -9.67 2.34 -10.32
N TYR A 135 -8.76 3.31 -10.24
CA TYR A 135 -8.78 4.50 -11.09
C TYR A 135 -8.77 4.12 -12.58
N TYR A 136 -7.84 3.24 -12.98
CA TYR A 136 -7.71 2.84 -14.37
C TYR A 136 -8.98 2.16 -14.89
N GLU A 137 -9.65 1.34 -14.07
CA GLU A 137 -10.93 0.72 -14.41
C GLU A 137 -12.05 1.77 -14.60
N GLN A 138 -12.13 2.79 -13.74
CA GLN A 138 -13.12 3.87 -13.88
C GLN A 138 -12.84 4.73 -15.13
N TYR A 139 -11.57 5.03 -15.39
CA TYR A 139 -11.14 5.74 -16.59
C TYR A 139 -11.54 4.99 -17.87
N GLN A 140 -11.33 3.67 -17.93
CA GLN A 140 -11.72 2.88 -19.10
C GLN A 140 -13.23 2.88 -19.33
N LYS A 141 -14.04 2.88 -18.26
CA LYS A 141 -15.50 3.00 -18.35
C LYS A 141 -15.91 4.38 -18.88
N LEU A 142 -15.31 5.45 -18.38
CA LEU A 142 -15.55 6.82 -18.85
C LEU A 142 -15.18 6.96 -20.34
N ARG A 143 -14.02 6.46 -20.74
CA ARG A 143 -13.55 6.48 -22.13
C ARG A 143 -14.49 5.69 -23.06
N ALA A 144 -14.96 4.52 -22.62
CA ALA A 144 -15.92 3.73 -23.39
C ALA A 144 -17.26 4.48 -23.54
N ALA A 145 -17.76 5.11 -22.47
CA ALA A 145 -18.98 5.91 -22.50
C ALA A 145 -18.85 7.10 -23.47
N GLN A 146 -17.74 7.85 -23.42
CA GLN A 146 -17.49 8.96 -24.36
C GLN A 146 -17.42 8.49 -25.81
N SER A 147 -16.75 7.36 -26.08
CA SER A 147 -16.66 6.84 -27.45
C SER A 147 -18.03 6.42 -28.02
N MET A 148 -18.96 6.00 -27.16
CA MET A 148 -20.35 5.72 -27.53
C MET A 148 -21.15 7.01 -27.71
N GLU A 149 -20.99 7.98 -26.82
CA GLU A 149 -21.62 9.30 -26.93
C GLU A 149 -21.21 10.02 -28.22
N GLU A 150 -19.92 10.02 -28.58
CA GLU A 150 -19.44 10.61 -29.84
C GLU A 150 -20.07 9.96 -31.07
N LYS A 151 -20.23 8.63 -31.06
CA LYS A 151 -20.90 7.90 -32.14
C LYS A 151 -22.38 8.28 -32.21
N LEU A 152 -23.05 8.35 -31.06
CA LEU A 152 -24.47 8.64 -30.98
C LEU A 152 -24.79 10.10 -31.35
N SER A 153 -23.98 11.06 -30.88
CA SER A 153 -24.13 12.48 -31.21
C SER A 153 -23.95 12.75 -32.71
N LYS A 154 -23.04 12.03 -33.38
CA LYS A 154 -22.89 12.07 -34.84
C LYS A 154 -24.11 11.52 -35.59
N THR A 155 -24.89 10.64 -34.97
CA THR A 155 -26.05 9.99 -35.60
C THR A 155 -27.39 10.67 -35.24
N LEU A 156 -27.51 11.24 -34.04
CA LEU A 156 -28.81 11.63 -33.46
C LEU A 156 -28.89 13.06 -32.89
N HIS A 157 -27.81 13.86 -32.93
CA HIS A 157 -27.81 15.25 -32.41
C HIS A 157 -28.46 15.43 -31.02
N LEU A 158 -28.18 14.51 -30.08
CA LEU A 158 -28.72 14.56 -28.71
C LEU A 158 -27.72 15.18 -27.72
N ASP A 159 -28.22 16.08 -26.85
CA ASP A 159 -27.46 16.75 -25.78
C ASP A 159 -27.19 15.81 -24.59
N ASN A 160 -26.20 14.92 -24.73
CA ASN A 160 -25.77 13.98 -23.67
C ASN A 160 -24.68 14.52 -22.74
N ALA A 161 -24.25 15.78 -22.90
CA ALA A 161 -23.10 16.37 -22.21
C ALA A 161 -23.18 16.37 -20.66
N VAL A 162 -24.39 16.28 -20.10
CA VAL A 162 -24.63 16.35 -18.64
C VAL A 162 -24.12 15.11 -17.91
N ASN A 163 -24.28 13.91 -18.48
CA ASN A 163 -23.86 12.66 -17.84
C ASN A 163 -22.33 12.52 -17.83
N SER A 164 -21.68 12.85 -18.94
CA SER A 164 -20.22 12.86 -19.04
C SER A 164 -19.57 13.82 -18.03
N LYS A 165 -20.13 15.03 -17.85
CA LYS A 165 -19.59 16.00 -16.87
C LYS A 165 -19.70 15.49 -15.43
N LYS A 166 -20.79 14.82 -15.07
CA LYS A 166 -20.96 14.22 -13.74
C LYS A 166 -19.92 13.14 -13.47
N GLN A 167 -19.70 12.23 -14.42
CA GLN A 167 -18.72 11.15 -14.27
C GLN A 167 -17.29 11.68 -14.13
N VAL A 168 -16.93 12.72 -14.89
CA VAL A 168 -15.64 13.40 -14.74
C VAL A 168 -15.47 13.94 -13.32
N GLN A 169 -16.46 14.68 -12.82
CA GLN A 169 -16.41 15.23 -11.46
C GLN A 169 -16.35 14.15 -10.37
N ASP A 170 -17.05 13.04 -10.56
CA ASP A 170 -17.00 11.90 -9.64
C ASP A 170 -15.61 11.27 -9.59
N ILE A 171 -14.89 11.19 -10.71
CA ILE A 171 -13.48 10.72 -10.73
C ILE A 171 -12.58 11.71 -9.99
N PHE A 172 -12.71 13.01 -10.24
CA PHE A 172 -11.90 14.03 -9.53
C PHE A 172 -12.06 13.94 -8.01
N LYS A 173 -13.30 13.85 -7.52
CA LYS A 173 -13.60 13.74 -6.09
C LYS A 173 -13.10 12.47 -5.43
N ARG A 174 -13.02 11.37 -6.19
CA ARG A 174 -12.65 10.07 -5.64
C ARG A 174 -11.15 9.79 -5.65
N PHE A 175 -10.40 10.41 -6.58
CA PHE A 175 -9.01 10.03 -6.84
C PHE A 175 -8.02 11.19 -6.93
N ILE A 176 -8.46 12.40 -7.28
CA ILE A 176 -7.56 13.50 -7.67
C ILE A 176 -7.53 14.62 -6.62
N PHE A 177 -8.67 15.01 -6.06
CA PHE A 177 -8.68 16.03 -5.03
C PHE A 177 -7.96 15.57 -3.76
N GLN A 178 -7.41 16.54 -3.03
CA GLN A 178 -6.78 16.31 -1.75
C GLN A 178 -7.80 15.69 -0.77
N ASP A 179 -7.35 14.73 0.03
CA ASP A 179 -8.15 13.97 0.99
C ASP A 179 -9.23 13.10 0.33
N ALA A 180 -9.08 12.81 -0.97
CA ALA A 180 -9.95 11.88 -1.65
C ALA A 180 -9.80 10.46 -1.07
N PRO A 181 -10.88 9.66 -1.00
CA PRO A 181 -10.85 8.33 -0.38
C PRO A 181 -9.90 7.35 -1.07
N TYR A 182 -9.58 7.59 -2.34
CA TYR A 182 -8.61 6.84 -3.13
C TYR A 182 -7.61 7.80 -3.78
N GLU A 183 -7.16 8.82 -3.03
CA GLU A 183 -6.19 9.81 -3.50
C GLU A 183 -4.97 9.12 -4.13
N LEU A 184 -4.67 9.47 -5.38
CA LEU A 184 -3.57 8.90 -6.12
C LEU A 184 -2.24 9.56 -5.74
N ASN A 185 -1.21 8.74 -5.54
CA ASN A 185 0.15 9.21 -5.28
C ASN A 185 0.84 9.68 -6.57
N LEU A 186 0.47 10.88 -7.05
CA LEU A 186 0.97 11.46 -8.30
C LEU A 186 1.99 12.59 -8.06
N PRO A 187 2.89 12.84 -9.03
CA PRO A 187 3.75 14.02 -9.00
C PRO A 187 2.92 15.32 -8.89
N SER A 188 3.35 16.24 -8.01
CA SER A 188 2.61 17.47 -7.70
C SER A 188 2.32 18.34 -8.92
N GLY A 189 3.20 18.37 -9.92
CA GLY A 189 2.99 19.08 -11.19
C GLY A 189 1.86 18.49 -12.03
N ILE A 190 1.75 17.16 -12.08
CA ILE A 190 0.66 16.45 -12.76
C ILE A 190 -0.66 16.71 -12.05
N MET A 191 -0.66 16.62 -10.72
CA MET A 191 -1.84 16.84 -9.90
C MET A 191 -2.41 18.24 -10.07
N LYS A 192 -1.57 19.27 -9.93
CA LYS A 192 -1.97 20.67 -10.11
C LYS A 192 -2.57 20.91 -11.49
N LYS A 193 -1.90 20.44 -12.54
CA LYS A 193 -2.36 20.60 -13.92
C LYS A 193 -3.68 19.88 -14.17
N ALA A 194 -3.88 18.68 -13.62
CA ALA A 194 -5.14 17.96 -13.73
C ALA A 194 -6.29 18.72 -13.06
N ILE A 195 -6.06 19.26 -11.85
CA ILE A 195 -7.02 20.06 -11.10
C ILE A 195 -7.35 21.38 -11.81
N GLU A 196 -6.36 22.04 -12.40
CA GLU A 196 -6.55 23.26 -13.20
C GLU A 196 -7.45 23.02 -14.41
N LEU A 197 -7.27 21.88 -15.09
CA LEU A 197 -8.10 21.49 -16.23
C LEU A 197 -9.53 21.10 -15.81
N ASN A 198 -9.68 20.37 -14.70
CA ASN A 198 -10.95 19.91 -14.12
C ASN A 198 -11.95 19.33 -15.15
N ASN A 199 -11.43 18.66 -16.17
CA ASN A 199 -12.17 18.15 -17.31
C ASN A 199 -11.63 16.77 -17.71
N TYR A 200 -12.12 16.23 -18.82
CA TYR A 200 -11.66 14.93 -19.32
C TYR A 200 -10.15 14.90 -19.66
N GLU A 201 -9.58 15.99 -20.16
CA GLU A 201 -8.14 16.08 -20.48
C GLU A 201 -7.28 15.98 -19.22
N GLY A 202 -7.75 16.56 -18.11
CA GLY A 202 -7.10 16.40 -16.80
C GLY A 202 -7.08 14.94 -16.33
N ILE A 203 -8.18 14.22 -16.53
CA ILE A 203 -8.27 12.77 -16.25
C ILE A 203 -7.34 11.97 -17.17
N GLU A 204 -7.27 12.30 -18.46
CA GLU A 204 -6.39 11.62 -19.40
C GLU A 204 -4.91 11.80 -19.02
N LEU A 205 -4.54 13.00 -18.58
CA LEU A 205 -3.19 13.29 -18.08
C LEU A 205 -2.84 12.40 -16.89
N VAL A 206 -3.73 12.30 -15.91
CA VAL A 206 -3.56 11.40 -14.76
C VAL A 206 -3.52 9.94 -15.21
N ALA A 207 -4.36 9.54 -16.17
CA ALA A 207 -4.41 8.17 -16.66
C ALA A 207 -3.12 7.72 -17.34
N LYS A 208 -2.39 8.62 -18.02
CA LYS A 208 -1.07 8.33 -18.57
C LYS A 208 -0.05 8.01 -17.49
N GLU A 209 -0.09 8.75 -16.38
CA GLU A 209 0.79 8.52 -15.23
C GLU A 209 0.44 7.21 -14.51
N VAL A 210 -0.83 6.99 -14.20
CA VAL A 210 -1.30 5.74 -13.56
C VAL A 210 -0.99 4.52 -14.44
N TYR A 211 -1.11 4.64 -15.76
CA TYR A 211 -0.71 3.58 -16.69
C TYR A 211 0.78 3.25 -16.55
N SER A 212 1.63 4.26 -16.43
CA SER A 212 3.08 4.09 -16.23
C SER A 212 3.37 3.38 -14.90
N MET A 213 2.71 3.81 -13.83
CA MET A 213 2.84 3.19 -12.50
C MET A 213 2.43 1.72 -12.50
N LEU A 214 1.26 1.40 -13.09
CA LEU A 214 0.81 0.01 -13.22
C LEU A 214 1.76 -0.84 -14.06
N TYR A 215 2.38 -0.27 -15.10
CA TYR A 215 3.35 -0.96 -15.92
C TYR A 215 4.64 -1.26 -15.13
N LEU A 216 5.24 -0.23 -14.53
CA LEU A 216 6.54 -0.29 -13.85
C LEU A 216 6.51 -1.06 -12.53
N ASN A 217 5.43 -0.93 -11.76
CA ASN A 217 5.34 -1.50 -10.43
C ASN A 217 4.56 -2.82 -10.47
N THR A 218 3.28 -2.78 -10.83
CA THR A 218 2.38 -3.93 -10.67
C THR A 218 2.59 -5.01 -11.73
N PHE A 219 2.68 -4.63 -13.01
CA PHE A 219 2.82 -5.60 -14.11
C PHE A 219 4.19 -6.26 -14.11
N ARG A 220 5.26 -5.51 -13.79
CA ARG A 220 6.60 -6.07 -13.60
C ARG A 220 6.59 -7.24 -12.61
N LEU A 221 5.91 -7.06 -11.46
CA LEU A 221 5.79 -8.11 -10.45
C LEU A 221 5.00 -9.33 -10.93
N LEU A 222 3.94 -9.11 -11.72
CA LEU A 222 3.16 -10.21 -12.30
C LEU A 222 4.03 -11.09 -13.20
N VAL A 223 4.89 -10.48 -14.02
CA VAL A 223 5.80 -11.20 -14.92
C VAL A 223 6.83 -12.00 -14.11
N HIS A 224 7.40 -11.42 -13.05
CA HIS A 224 8.42 -12.07 -12.22
C HIS A 224 7.86 -13.15 -11.28
N LYS A 225 6.52 -13.25 -11.13
CA LYS A 225 5.85 -14.26 -10.31
C LYS A 225 5.52 -15.54 -11.09
N LYS A 226 5.74 -15.54 -12.41
CA LYS A 226 5.45 -16.70 -13.27
C LYS A 226 6.57 -17.75 -13.33
N ASP A 227 7.66 -17.53 -12.61
CA ASP A 227 8.74 -18.50 -12.36
C ASP A 227 8.73 -18.94 -10.88
#